data_AF-A0A7E6CQB5-F1
#
_entry.id   AF-A0A7E6CQB5-F1
#
_cell.length_a   1.000
_cell.length_b   1.000
_cell.length_c   1.000
_cell.angle_alpha   90.00
_cell.angle_beta   90.00
_cell.angle_gamma   90.00
#
_symmetry.space_group_name_H-M   'P 1'
#
loop_
_entity.id
_entity.type
_entity.pdbx_description
1 polymer ?
#
loop_
_entity_poly.entity_id
_entity_poly.type
_entity_poly.pdbx_seq_one_letter_code
_entity_poly.pdbx_strand_id
1 'polypeptide(L)'
;MAARGSRPAVLRLLLLVPLVSGRRGPGSAPGGLAEPFFIAKHEDSLFKDLFQDYERWVRPVEHLNDKIRIKFGLAISQLVDVDEKNQLMTTNVWLKQEWRDVKLRWDPDDYGGIRVIRVPSDSLWTPDIVLFDNADGRFEGASTKTVVRYDGTVTWTPPANYKSSCTIDVTFFPFDLQNCSMKFGSWTYDGSQVDIILEDQEVVEDWKFIAQVLDRLFLWTFLLVSVVGSLGLFVPVIYKWANITIPVQIGNAIK
;
A
#
# COMPACT_ATOMS: atom_id res chain seq x y z
N MET A 1 10.13 25.71 32.16
CA MET A 1 11.56 25.35 32.09
C MET A 1 11.63 23.90 31.64
N ALA A 2 12.31 23.65 30.52
CA ALA A 2 12.13 22.48 29.65
C ALA A 2 12.50 21.12 30.30
N ALA A 3 11.67 20.11 30.08
CA ALA A 3 11.94 18.71 30.40
C ALA A 3 12.45 17.97 29.14
N ARG A 4 13.72 17.58 29.20
CA ARG A 4 14.38 16.40 28.60
C ARG A 4 13.80 15.84 27.28
N GLY A 5 14.47 16.18 26.18
CA GLY A 5 14.46 15.38 24.95
C GLY A 5 15.26 14.09 25.14
N SER A 6 14.59 12.95 24.95
CA SER A 6 15.23 11.65 24.73
C SER A 6 15.90 11.66 23.36
N ARG A 7 17.20 11.34 23.30
CA ARG A 7 17.95 11.21 22.04
C ARG A 7 17.65 9.85 21.41
N PRO A 8 17.51 9.73 20.07
CA PRO A 8 17.39 8.43 19.44
C PRO A 8 18.71 7.66 19.54
N ALA A 9 18.60 6.35 19.74
CA ALA A 9 19.72 5.43 19.88
C ALA A 9 20.48 5.32 18.55
N VAL A 10 21.76 5.71 18.55
CA VAL A 10 22.68 5.49 17.43
C VAL A 10 23.35 4.12 17.62
N LEU A 11 22.96 3.15 16.80
CA LEU A 11 23.63 1.84 16.74
C LEU A 11 24.98 2.01 16.01
N ARG A 12 26.07 2.14 16.76
CA ARG A 12 27.43 2.14 16.19
C ARG A 12 27.88 0.70 15.94
N LEU A 13 27.82 0.25 14.70
CA LEU A 13 28.50 -0.97 14.27
C LEU A 13 29.98 -0.64 14.01
N LEU A 14 30.86 -1.03 14.94
CA LEU A 14 32.32 -0.93 14.78
C LEU A 14 32.80 -2.08 13.88
N LEU A 15 32.94 -1.83 12.58
CA LEU A 15 33.71 -2.71 11.70
C LEU A 15 35.19 -2.35 11.81
N LEU A 16 35.96 -3.23 12.45
CA LEU A 16 37.42 -3.22 12.46
C LEU A 16 37.93 -3.59 11.07
N VAL A 17 38.49 -2.62 10.34
CA VAL A 17 39.27 -2.89 9.13
C VAL A 17 40.75 -2.95 9.52
N PRO A 18 41.44 -4.09 9.34
CA PRO A 18 42.88 -4.15 9.53
C PRO A 18 43.59 -3.45 8.36
N LEU A 19 44.51 -2.54 8.69
CA LEU A 19 45.45 -1.93 7.74
C LEU A 19 46.42 -2.99 7.23
N VAL A 20 46.16 -3.52 6.03
CA VAL A 20 47.14 -4.30 5.26
C VAL A 20 47.94 -3.34 4.39
N SER A 21 49.20 -3.12 4.76
CA SER A 21 50.21 -2.49 3.90
C SER A 21 50.58 -3.46 2.78
N GLY A 22 50.18 -3.14 1.55
CA GLY A 22 50.49 -3.93 0.36
C GLY A 22 51.00 -3.06 -0.79
N ARG A 23 52.31 -3.10 -1.05
CA ARG A 23 52.92 -2.63 -2.29
C ARG A 23 52.41 -3.45 -3.48
N ARG A 24 51.91 -2.81 -4.54
CA ARG A 24 51.80 -3.41 -5.90
C ARG A 24 52.15 -2.37 -6.96
N GLY A 25 52.98 -2.79 -7.90
CA GLY A 25 53.51 -2.01 -9.02
C GLY A 25 52.49 -1.77 -10.15
N PRO A 26 52.94 -1.18 -11.27
CA PRO A 26 52.07 -0.71 -12.33
C PRO A 26 51.64 -1.87 -13.24
N GLY A 27 50.33 -2.07 -13.37
CA GLY A 27 49.74 -3.08 -14.24
C GLY A 27 48.26 -2.84 -14.50
N SER A 28 47.98 -2.31 -15.70
CA SER A 28 46.78 -2.48 -16.54
C SER A 28 45.43 -2.80 -15.89
N ALA A 29 44.48 -1.87 -16.08
CA ALA A 29 43.02 -2.09 -15.99
C ALA A 29 42.55 -3.20 -16.97
N PRO A 30 41.41 -3.86 -16.71
CA PRO A 30 40.15 -3.33 -17.26
C PRO A 30 38.90 -3.56 -16.38
N GLY A 31 37.88 -2.70 -16.55
CA GLY A 31 36.48 -3.07 -16.29
C GLY A 31 35.71 -2.26 -15.24
N GLY A 32 35.21 -1.08 -15.64
CA GLY A 32 33.84 -0.61 -15.32
C GLY A 32 33.45 -0.39 -13.86
N LEU A 33 34.09 0.55 -13.17
CA LEU A 33 33.44 1.29 -12.08
C LEU A 33 32.88 2.57 -12.69
N ALA A 34 31.57 2.62 -12.94
CA ALA A 34 30.91 3.88 -13.26
C ALA A 34 31.02 4.79 -12.02
N GLU A 35 31.83 5.83 -12.15
CA GLU A 35 32.24 6.75 -11.09
C GLU A 35 31.01 7.49 -10.48
N PRO A 36 30.80 7.46 -9.14
CA PRO A 36 29.67 8.10 -8.46
C PRO A 36 29.61 9.63 -8.69
N PHE A 37 30.69 10.24 -9.14
CA PHE A 37 30.78 11.66 -9.48
C PHE A 37 29.90 12.06 -10.67
N PHE A 38 29.67 11.17 -11.63
CA PHE A 38 28.82 11.47 -12.80
C PHE A 38 27.33 11.46 -12.42
N ILE A 39 26.89 10.49 -11.61
CA ILE A 39 25.47 10.35 -11.25
C ILE A 39 24.97 11.56 -10.48
N ALA A 40 25.72 12.05 -9.49
CA ALA A 40 25.32 13.24 -8.73
C ALA A 40 25.23 14.50 -9.60
N LYS A 41 26.11 14.62 -10.61
CA LYS A 41 26.07 15.72 -11.58
C LYS A 41 24.87 15.62 -12.53
N HIS A 42 24.54 14.41 -12.99
CA HIS A 42 23.34 14.19 -13.81
C HIS A 42 22.05 14.45 -13.02
N GLU A 43 22.00 14.05 -11.75
CA GLU A 43 20.86 14.34 -10.87
C GLU A 43 20.71 15.84 -10.60
N ASP A 44 21.81 16.57 -10.36
CA ASP A 44 21.79 18.04 -10.20
C ASP A 44 21.34 18.77 -11.47
N SER A 45 21.79 18.32 -12.65
CA SER A 45 21.33 18.86 -13.94
C SER A 45 19.84 18.61 -14.15
N LEU A 46 19.39 17.36 -13.92
CA LEU A 46 17.98 16.99 -14.03
C LEU A 46 17.11 17.84 -13.10
N PHE A 47 17.54 18.04 -11.86
CA PHE A 47 16.81 18.84 -10.90
C PHE A 47 16.69 20.30 -11.36
N LYS A 48 17.76 20.89 -11.92
CA LYS A 48 17.71 22.24 -12.47
C LYS A 48 16.77 22.33 -13.65
N ASP A 49 16.86 21.40 -14.60
CA ASP A 49 16.05 21.40 -15.82
C ASP A 49 14.55 21.24 -15.52
N LEU A 50 14.19 20.35 -14.57
CA LEU A 50 12.80 20.11 -14.18
C LEU A 50 12.20 21.30 -13.40
N PHE A 51 12.97 21.97 -12.54
CA PHE A 51 12.45 22.98 -11.61
C PHE A 51 12.73 24.43 -12.02
N GLN A 52 13.39 24.69 -13.15
CA GLN A 52 13.68 26.05 -13.61
C GLN A 52 12.41 26.89 -13.82
N ASP A 53 11.38 26.32 -14.44
CA ASP A 53 10.10 26.98 -14.76
C ASP A 53 8.89 26.27 -14.10
N TYR A 54 9.15 25.49 -13.05
CA TYR A 54 8.11 24.76 -12.34
C TYR A 54 7.44 25.63 -11.28
N GLU A 55 6.17 25.95 -11.49
CA GLU A 55 5.36 26.68 -10.51
C GLU A 55 4.48 25.71 -9.70
N ARG A 56 4.75 25.60 -8.40
CA ARG A 56 4.08 24.64 -7.50
C ARG A 56 2.60 24.92 -7.28
N TRP A 57 2.16 26.15 -7.49
CA TRP A 57 0.76 26.54 -7.29
C TRP A 57 -0.12 26.21 -8.51
N VAL A 58 0.50 25.89 -9.64
CA VAL A 58 -0.21 25.63 -10.89
C VAL A 58 -0.50 24.14 -11.02
N ARG A 59 -1.78 23.80 -11.10
CA ARG A 59 -2.27 22.43 -11.33
C ARG A 59 -1.60 21.83 -12.59
N PRO A 60 -0.90 20.67 -12.48
CA PRO A 60 -0.13 20.09 -13.58
C PRO A 60 -0.99 19.27 -14.55
N VAL A 61 -1.76 19.96 -15.39
CA VAL A 61 -2.58 19.36 -16.47
C VAL A 61 -2.13 19.85 -17.85
N GLU A 62 -2.33 19.02 -18.88
CA GLU A 62 -2.08 19.42 -20.28
C GLU A 62 -3.20 20.32 -20.81
N HIS A 63 -4.46 19.98 -20.52
CA HIS A 63 -5.63 20.75 -20.93
C HIS A 63 -6.46 21.18 -19.72
N LEU A 64 -7.20 22.30 -19.83
CA LEU A 64 -8.00 22.83 -18.71
C LEU A 64 -9.10 21.87 -18.24
N ASN A 65 -9.67 21.10 -19.17
CA ASN A 65 -10.73 20.12 -18.91
C ASN A 65 -10.21 18.79 -18.35
N ASP A 66 -8.89 18.60 -18.30
CA ASP A 66 -8.33 17.39 -17.74
C ASP A 66 -8.45 17.41 -16.21
N LYS A 67 -8.78 16.24 -15.65
CA LYS A 67 -8.85 16.00 -14.21
C LYS A 67 -7.59 15.30 -13.72
N ILE A 68 -7.08 15.74 -12.57
CA ILE A 68 -6.00 15.02 -11.89
C ILE A 68 -6.63 13.89 -11.08
N ARG A 69 -6.21 12.66 -11.38
CA ARG A 69 -6.60 11.49 -10.59
C ARG A 69 -5.57 11.28 -9.50
N ILE A 70 -6.01 11.31 -8.25
CA ILE A 70 -5.19 11.06 -7.07
C ILE A 70 -5.58 9.69 -6.53
N LYS A 71 -4.66 8.74 -6.58
CA LYS A 71 -4.81 7.50 -5.82
C LYS A 71 -4.54 7.80 -4.36
N PHE A 72 -5.53 7.57 -3.53
CA PHE A 72 -5.50 7.85 -2.10
C PHE A 72 -5.62 6.54 -1.33
N GLY A 73 -4.67 6.30 -0.44
CA GLY A 73 -4.67 5.18 0.49
C GLY A 73 -4.44 5.68 1.90
N LEU A 74 -4.98 4.96 2.88
CA LEU A 74 -4.78 5.25 4.29
C LEU A 74 -4.36 3.97 5.00
N ALA A 75 -3.16 3.95 5.55
CA ALA A 75 -2.71 2.84 6.38
C ALA A 75 -2.65 3.27 7.84
N ILE A 76 -3.53 2.71 8.68
CA ILE A 76 -3.54 2.98 10.12
C ILE A 76 -2.32 2.29 10.75
N SER A 77 -1.44 3.08 11.37
CA SER A 77 -0.30 2.56 12.12
C SER A 77 -0.70 2.17 13.54
N GLN A 78 -1.53 3.00 14.18
CA GLN A 78 -1.98 2.79 15.55
C GLN A 78 -3.25 3.59 15.83
N LEU A 79 -4.19 2.98 16.56
CA LEU A 79 -5.23 3.70 17.30
C LEU A 79 -4.64 4.17 18.63
N VAL A 80 -4.45 5.48 18.78
CA VAL A 80 -3.77 6.06 19.95
C VAL A 80 -4.71 6.13 21.14
N ASP A 81 -5.92 6.65 20.90
CA ASP A 81 -6.89 6.88 21.95
C ASP A 81 -8.31 7.00 21.36
N VAL A 82 -9.30 6.61 22.16
CA VAL A 82 -10.73 6.80 21.89
C VAL A 82 -11.32 7.45 23.13
N ASP A 83 -11.73 8.70 23.00
CA ASP A 83 -12.32 9.47 24.08
C ASP A 83 -13.84 9.50 23.89
N GLU A 84 -14.53 8.60 24.59
CA GLU A 84 -15.98 8.45 24.51
C GLU A 84 -16.71 9.67 25.07
N LYS A 85 -16.11 10.34 26.05
CA LYS A 85 -16.69 11.53 26.69
C LYS A 85 -16.68 12.74 25.75
N ASN A 86 -15.57 12.93 25.03
CA ASN A 86 -15.41 14.06 24.12
C ASN A 86 -15.77 13.71 22.66
N GLN A 87 -16.15 12.46 22.36
CA GLN A 87 -16.48 11.97 21.02
C GLN A 87 -15.33 12.12 20.02
N LEU A 88 -14.12 11.76 20.46
CA LEU A 88 -12.89 11.92 19.69
C LEU A 88 -12.17 10.58 19.51
N MET A 89 -11.67 10.36 18.29
CA MET A 89 -10.81 9.23 17.97
C MET A 89 -9.47 9.76 17.47
N THR A 90 -8.37 9.36 18.11
CA THR A 90 -7.01 9.77 17.73
C THR A 90 -6.28 8.60 17.07
N THR A 91 -5.83 8.80 15.83
CA THR A 91 -5.14 7.78 15.04
C THR A 91 -3.83 8.28 14.47
N ASN A 92 -2.81 7.42 14.50
CA ASN A 92 -1.58 7.61 13.73
C ASN A 92 -1.72 6.85 12.42
N VAL A 93 -1.59 7.56 11.29
CA VAL A 93 -1.79 7.00 9.96
C VAL A 93 -0.64 7.34 9.03
N TRP A 94 -0.45 6.52 8.01
CA TRP A 94 0.34 6.82 6.83
C TRP A 94 -0.61 7.14 5.68
N LEU A 95 -0.55 8.37 5.19
CA LEU A 95 -1.33 8.79 4.03
C LEU A 95 -0.57 8.37 2.80
N LYS A 96 -1.15 7.58 1.91
CA LYS A 96 -0.56 7.26 0.61
C LYS A 96 -1.26 8.10 -0.45
N GLN A 97 -0.48 8.87 -1.19
CA GLN A 97 -0.97 9.71 -2.27
C GLN A 97 -0.14 9.45 -3.50
N GLU A 98 -0.77 9.17 -4.63
CA GLU A 98 -0.10 9.03 -5.91
C GLU A 98 -0.88 9.79 -6.99
N TRP A 99 -0.19 10.66 -7.71
CA TRP A 99 -0.75 11.41 -8.84
C TRP A 99 0.28 11.50 -9.96
N ARG A 100 -0.15 11.98 -11.12
CA ARG A 100 0.73 12.19 -12.27
C ARG A 100 0.88 13.67 -12.56
N ASP A 101 2.12 14.14 -12.58
CA ASP A 101 2.49 15.49 -12.97
C ASP A 101 3.11 15.45 -14.37
N VAL A 102 2.52 16.19 -15.31
CA VAL A 102 2.96 16.20 -16.70
C VAL A 102 4.26 16.99 -16.92
N LYS A 103 4.58 17.93 -16.02
CA LYS A 103 5.78 18.77 -16.09
C LYS A 103 7.01 18.09 -15.50
N LEU A 104 6.83 17.07 -14.67
CA LEU A 104 7.90 16.31 -14.03
C LEU A 104 8.30 15.03 -14.81
N ARG A 105 8.17 15.05 -16.13
CA ARG A 105 8.56 13.92 -17.01
C ARG A 105 9.95 14.18 -17.58
N TRP A 106 10.78 13.13 -17.67
CA TRP A 106 12.08 13.19 -18.33
C TRP A 106 12.43 11.85 -18.98
N ASP A 107 13.38 11.87 -19.91
CA ASP A 107 13.95 10.65 -20.49
C ASP A 107 15.14 10.19 -19.63
N PRO A 108 15.13 8.97 -19.05
CA PRO A 108 16.26 8.45 -18.31
C PRO A 108 17.57 8.43 -19.09
N ASP A 109 17.53 8.27 -20.42
CA ASP A 109 18.74 8.12 -21.24
C ASP A 109 19.57 9.42 -21.31
N ASP A 110 18.92 10.59 -21.18
CA ASP A 110 19.58 11.90 -21.16
C ASP A 110 20.31 12.20 -19.83
N TYR A 111 19.90 11.53 -18.75
CA TYR A 111 20.36 11.80 -17.38
C TYR A 111 21.06 10.61 -16.75
N GLY A 112 21.77 9.80 -17.54
CA GLY A 112 22.59 8.70 -17.04
C GLY A 112 21.78 7.54 -16.45
N GLY A 113 20.57 7.31 -16.96
CA GLY A 113 19.66 6.23 -16.56
C GLY A 113 18.87 6.49 -15.29
N ILE A 114 18.82 7.73 -14.79
CA ILE A 114 18.06 8.09 -13.57
C ILE A 114 16.57 7.93 -13.86
N ARG A 115 15.90 7.06 -13.10
CA ARG A 115 14.44 6.81 -13.24
C ARG A 115 13.60 7.37 -12.12
N VAL A 116 14.24 7.72 -10.99
CA VAL A 116 13.58 8.13 -9.76
C VAL A 116 14.41 9.18 -9.06
N ILE A 117 13.79 10.26 -8.63
CA ILE A 117 14.39 11.30 -7.79
C ILE A 117 13.55 11.53 -6.53
N ARG A 118 14.17 12.10 -5.49
CA ARG A 118 13.48 12.43 -4.23
C ARG A 118 13.43 13.93 -4.03
N VAL A 119 12.22 14.49 -4.09
CA VAL A 119 11.99 15.93 -4.06
C VAL A 119 11.22 16.30 -2.78
N PRO A 120 11.58 17.37 -2.05
CA PRO A 120 10.74 17.87 -0.96
C PRO A 120 9.30 18.12 -1.41
N SER A 121 8.30 17.79 -0.60
CA SER A 121 6.87 18.06 -0.92
C SER A 121 6.62 19.53 -1.20
N ASP A 122 7.31 20.42 -0.48
CA ASP A 122 7.04 21.86 -0.51
C ASP A 122 7.50 22.54 -1.82
N SER A 123 8.36 21.89 -2.60
CA SER A 123 8.86 22.42 -3.88
C SER A 123 8.04 22.01 -5.10
N LEU A 124 7.05 21.12 -4.94
CA LEU A 124 6.19 20.68 -6.03
C LEU A 124 4.71 20.90 -5.74
N TRP A 125 3.85 20.77 -6.74
CA TRP A 125 2.40 20.84 -6.55
C TRP A 125 1.93 19.62 -5.75
N THR A 126 1.30 19.86 -4.61
CA THR A 126 0.66 18.82 -3.78
C THR A 126 -0.84 19.06 -3.69
N PRO A 127 -1.67 18.01 -3.75
CA PRO A 127 -3.11 18.17 -3.55
C PRO A 127 -3.45 18.54 -2.11
N ASP A 128 -4.53 19.29 -1.94
CA ASP A 128 -5.03 19.81 -0.67
C ASP A 128 -6.04 18.85 -0.01
N ILE A 129 -5.62 17.61 0.21
CA ILE A 129 -6.45 16.59 0.84
C ILE A 129 -6.54 16.84 2.35
N VAL A 130 -7.75 17.10 2.83
CA VAL A 130 -8.04 17.39 4.24
C VAL A 130 -9.04 16.40 4.82
N LEU A 131 -9.00 16.23 6.13
CA LEU A 131 -10.03 15.51 6.91
C LEU A 131 -11.16 16.49 7.24
N PHE A 132 -12.38 16.23 6.77
CA PHE A 132 -13.54 17.10 7.05
C PHE A 132 -14.02 17.02 8.50
N ASP A 133 -13.96 15.83 9.09
CA ASP A 133 -14.39 15.59 10.48
C ASP A 133 -13.25 15.88 11.49
N ASN A 134 -12.32 16.78 11.16
CA ASN A 134 -11.15 17.10 11.99
C ASN A 134 -11.54 17.92 13.23
N ALA A 135 -11.13 17.45 14.41
CA ALA A 135 -11.42 18.09 15.69
C ALA A 135 -10.22 18.86 16.29
N ASP A 136 -8.99 18.67 15.78
CA ASP A 136 -7.76 19.28 16.36
C ASP A 136 -7.40 20.63 15.73
N GLY A 137 -8.04 21.02 14.62
CA GLY A 137 -7.74 22.25 13.88
C GLY A 137 -6.37 22.26 13.19
N ARG A 138 -5.62 21.15 13.22
CA ARG A 138 -4.37 20.94 12.47
C ARG A 138 -4.69 20.12 11.23
N PHE A 139 -4.47 20.70 10.05
CA PHE A 139 -4.90 20.12 8.78
C PHE A 139 -3.75 19.49 7.97
N GLU A 140 -2.50 19.59 8.44
CA GLU A 140 -1.32 19.24 7.66
C GLU A 140 -0.59 18.01 8.22
N GLY A 141 -0.25 17.07 7.32
CA GLY A 141 0.68 15.97 7.62
C GLY A 141 2.14 16.46 7.68
N ALA A 142 3.05 15.59 8.08
CA ALA A 142 4.47 15.96 8.11
C ALA A 142 4.99 16.29 6.68
N SER A 143 5.71 17.41 6.52
CA SER A 143 6.44 17.71 5.29
C SER A 143 7.59 16.71 5.13
N THR A 144 7.42 15.80 4.17
CA THR A 144 8.38 14.72 3.87
C THR A 144 8.77 14.78 2.40
N LYS A 145 9.86 14.09 2.04
CA LYS A 145 10.23 13.95 0.63
C LYS A 145 9.23 13.06 -0.10
N THR A 146 8.90 13.49 -1.31
CA THR A 146 8.17 12.73 -2.32
C THR A 146 9.13 11.90 -3.15
N VAL A 147 8.59 10.89 -3.83
CA VAL A 147 9.29 10.07 -4.80
C VAL A 147 8.70 10.36 -6.17
N VAL A 148 9.50 10.91 -7.08
CA VAL A 148 9.08 11.24 -8.44
C VAL A 148 9.72 10.24 -9.40
N ARG A 149 8.92 9.63 -10.27
CA ARG A 149 9.37 8.74 -11.35
C ARG A 149 9.45 9.48 -12.68
N TYR A 150 10.28 8.94 -13.59
CA TYR A 150 10.56 9.50 -14.92
C TYR A 150 9.32 9.72 -15.80
N ASP A 151 8.26 8.94 -15.58
CA ASP A 151 6.98 9.02 -16.30
C ASP A 151 6.05 10.15 -15.79
N GLY A 152 6.53 10.91 -14.80
CA GLY A 152 5.80 11.98 -14.11
C GLY A 152 4.97 11.49 -12.94
N THR A 153 5.04 10.21 -12.57
CA THR A 153 4.29 9.68 -11.42
C THR A 153 4.95 10.11 -10.11
N VAL A 154 4.19 10.82 -9.28
CA VAL A 154 4.63 11.30 -7.97
C VAL A 154 3.93 10.47 -6.90
N THR A 155 4.72 9.90 -5.99
CA THR A 155 4.24 9.18 -4.82
C THR A 155 4.67 9.92 -3.56
N TRP A 156 3.71 10.21 -2.68
CA TRP A 156 3.94 10.87 -1.40
C TRP A 156 3.30 10.06 -0.27
N THR A 157 4.10 9.74 0.75
CA THR A 157 3.62 8.93 1.89
C THR A 157 3.97 9.54 3.25
N PRO A 158 3.38 10.69 3.61
CA PRO A 158 3.66 11.32 4.90
C PRO A 158 2.95 10.60 6.06
N PRO A 159 3.58 10.53 7.24
CA PRO A 159 2.89 10.19 8.48
C PRO A 159 2.04 11.38 8.94
N ALA A 160 0.86 11.08 9.48
CA ALA A 160 -0.04 12.07 10.06
C ALA A 160 -0.68 11.54 11.35
N ASN A 161 -1.00 12.44 12.26
CA ASN A 161 -1.82 12.16 13.44
C ASN A 161 -3.15 12.91 13.26
N TYR A 162 -4.23 12.16 13.13
CA TYR A 162 -5.56 12.73 12.98
C TYR A 162 -6.38 12.52 14.24
N LYS A 163 -7.07 13.59 14.65
CA LYS A 163 -8.15 13.51 15.62
C LYS A 163 -9.46 13.75 14.90
N SER A 164 -10.21 12.68 14.67
CA SER A 164 -11.53 12.75 14.03
C SER A 164 -12.62 12.79 15.08
N SER A 165 -13.63 13.62 14.85
CA SER A 165 -14.89 13.53 15.60
C SER A 165 -15.63 12.26 15.19
N CYS A 166 -16.03 11.45 16.16
CA CYS A 166 -16.78 10.21 15.95
C CYS A 166 -17.87 10.07 17.01
N THR A 167 -19.09 9.77 16.59
CA THR A 167 -20.21 9.51 17.50
C THR A 167 -20.05 8.14 18.14
N ILE A 168 -19.81 8.12 19.45
CA ILE A 168 -19.58 6.90 20.22
C ILE A 168 -20.87 6.52 20.97
N ASP A 169 -21.32 5.29 20.78
CA ASP A 169 -22.53 4.74 21.43
C ASP A 169 -22.15 3.78 22.56
N VAL A 170 -22.39 4.19 23.81
CA VAL A 170 -22.04 3.44 25.03
C VAL A 170 -23.17 2.56 25.58
N THR A 171 -24.17 2.21 24.76
CA THR A 171 -25.34 1.42 25.20
C THR A 171 -25.01 0.04 25.78
N PHE A 172 -23.99 -0.65 25.25
CA PHE A 172 -23.63 -2.02 25.63
C PHE A 172 -22.23 -2.14 26.26
N PHE A 173 -21.77 -1.07 26.90
CA PHE A 173 -20.46 -1.04 27.56
C PHE A 173 -20.28 -2.24 28.52
N PRO A 174 -19.13 -2.97 28.51
CA PRO A 174 -17.89 -2.72 27.74
C PRO A 174 -17.74 -3.54 26.44
N PHE A 175 -18.83 -4.15 25.93
CA PHE A 175 -18.80 -5.04 24.76
C PHE A 175 -19.46 -4.41 23.52
N ASP A 176 -19.42 -3.09 23.44
CA ASP A 176 -19.95 -2.27 22.37
C ASP A 176 -19.06 -2.30 21.11
N LEU A 177 -19.68 -1.98 19.97
CA LEU A 177 -19.01 -1.87 18.68
C LEU A 177 -19.08 -0.42 18.21
N GLN A 178 -17.93 0.16 17.89
CA GLN A 178 -17.85 1.55 17.43
C GLN A 178 -17.57 1.60 15.92
N ASN A 179 -18.37 2.40 15.21
CA ASN A 179 -18.24 2.61 13.77
C ASN A 179 -17.84 4.06 13.48
N CYS A 180 -16.53 4.32 13.54
CA CYS A 180 -15.97 5.63 13.24
C CYS A 180 -15.55 5.75 11.78
N SER A 181 -16.16 6.69 11.06
CA SER A 181 -15.79 7.02 9.68
C SER A 181 -14.93 8.28 9.61
N MET A 182 -13.85 8.25 8.82
CA MET A 182 -13.07 9.44 8.47
C MET A 182 -13.39 9.84 7.02
N LYS A 183 -13.69 11.12 6.80
CA LYS A 183 -13.99 11.66 5.46
C LYS A 183 -12.87 12.55 4.97
N PHE A 184 -12.19 12.11 3.93
CA PHE A 184 -11.14 12.87 3.25
C PHE A 184 -11.66 13.49 1.95
N GLY A 185 -11.21 14.69 1.63
CA GLY A 185 -11.54 15.35 0.37
C GLY A 185 -10.61 16.53 0.07
N SER A 186 -10.68 17.04 -1.15
CA SER A 186 -10.02 18.30 -1.50
C SER A 186 -10.76 19.47 -0.85
N TRP A 187 -10.02 20.50 -0.44
CA TRP A 187 -10.60 21.70 0.16
C TRP A 187 -11.01 22.74 -0.89
N THR A 188 -10.19 22.95 -1.92
CA THR A 188 -10.34 24.03 -2.91
C THR A 188 -10.70 23.57 -4.31
N TYR A 189 -10.41 22.31 -4.66
CA TYR A 189 -10.75 21.76 -5.98
C TYR A 189 -12.09 21.01 -5.93
N ASP A 190 -12.86 21.12 -7.01
CA ASP A 190 -14.07 20.35 -7.21
C ASP A 190 -13.81 19.01 -7.91
N GLY A 191 -14.86 18.19 -8.04
CA GLY A 191 -14.79 16.89 -8.73
C GLY A 191 -14.54 16.96 -10.24
N SER A 192 -14.59 18.16 -10.86
CA SER A 192 -14.22 18.34 -12.27
C SER A 192 -12.72 18.51 -12.44
N GLN A 193 -12.04 19.04 -11.41
CA GLN A 193 -10.62 19.33 -11.44
C GLN A 193 -9.77 18.22 -10.83
N VAL A 194 -10.24 17.63 -9.72
CA VAL A 194 -9.52 16.61 -8.95
C VAL A 194 -10.47 15.46 -8.64
N ASP A 195 -10.01 14.24 -8.92
CA ASP A 195 -10.75 13.00 -8.72
C ASP A 195 -9.95 12.07 -7.79
N ILE A 196 -10.50 11.78 -6.61
CA ILE A 196 -9.85 10.99 -5.57
C ILE A 196 -10.32 9.54 -5.70
N ILE A 197 -9.39 8.63 -5.97
CA ILE A 197 -9.64 7.20 -6.18
C ILE A 197 -9.00 6.45 -5.02
N LEU A 198 -9.77 5.63 -4.32
CA LEU A 198 -9.27 4.85 -3.18
C LEU A 198 -8.41 3.66 -3.67
N GLU A 199 -7.18 3.54 -3.15
CA GLU A 199 -6.24 2.45 -3.47
C GLU A 199 -6.75 1.09 -2.94
N ASP A 200 -7.34 1.07 -1.74
CA ASP A 200 -7.76 -0.17 -1.07
C ASP A 200 -8.99 -0.86 -1.71
N GLN A 201 -9.76 -0.17 -2.55
CA GLN A 201 -10.90 -0.81 -3.22
C GLN A 201 -10.44 -1.94 -4.14
N GLU A 202 -9.25 -1.84 -4.74
CA GLU A 202 -8.70 -2.89 -5.60
C GLU A 202 -8.37 -4.16 -4.79
N VAL A 203 -7.72 -4.00 -3.64
CA VAL A 203 -7.31 -5.12 -2.77
C VAL A 203 -8.52 -5.85 -2.17
N VAL A 204 -9.54 -5.11 -1.73
CA VAL A 204 -10.74 -5.72 -1.12
C VAL A 204 -11.51 -6.54 -2.14
N GLU A 205 -11.62 -6.09 -3.40
CA GLU A 205 -12.29 -6.85 -4.44
C GLU A 205 -11.53 -8.13 -4.82
N ASP A 206 -10.19 -8.10 -4.85
CA ASP A 206 -9.36 -9.28 -5.10
C ASP A 206 -9.53 -10.36 -4.02
N TRP A 207 -9.53 -9.96 -2.74
CA TRP A 207 -9.77 -10.90 -1.65
C TRP A 207 -11.19 -11.46 -1.64
N LYS A 208 -12.20 -10.65 -2.00
CA LYS A 208 -13.57 -11.14 -2.18
C LYS A 208 -13.63 -12.21 -3.27
N PHE A 209 -12.96 -11.99 -4.40
CA PHE A 209 -12.88 -12.97 -5.48
C PHE A 209 -12.22 -14.28 -5.01
N ILE A 210 -11.06 -14.19 -4.34
CA ILE A 210 -10.35 -15.36 -3.81
C ILE A 210 -11.24 -16.12 -2.81
N ALA A 211 -11.91 -15.43 -1.88
CA ALA A 211 -12.79 -16.05 -0.90
C ALA A 211 -13.96 -16.80 -1.57
N GLN A 212 -14.58 -16.22 -2.60
CA GLN A 212 -15.66 -16.86 -3.36
C GLN A 212 -15.20 -18.11 -4.12
N VAL A 213 -13.99 -18.08 -4.68
CA VAL A 213 -13.42 -19.23 -5.39
C VAL A 213 -13.05 -20.34 -4.40
N LEU A 214 -12.42 -19.99 -3.27
CA LEU A 214 -12.05 -20.94 -2.22
C LEU A 214 -13.26 -21.63 -1.61
N ASP A 215 -14.33 -20.89 -1.30
CA ASP A 215 -15.57 -21.48 -0.77
C ASP A 215 -16.13 -22.58 -1.69
N ARG A 216 -16.18 -22.31 -2.99
CA ARG A 216 -16.62 -23.30 -4.00
C ARG A 216 -15.68 -24.50 -4.06
N LEU A 217 -14.36 -24.28 -4.05
CA LEU A 217 -13.38 -25.37 -4.05
C LEU A 217 -13.51 -26.26 -2.79
N PHE A 218 -13.67 -25.66 -1.61
CA PHE A 218 -13.88 -26.39 -0.37
C PHE A 218 -15.20 -27.17 -0.39
N LEU A 219 -16.27 -26.59 -0.93
CA LEU A 219 -17.56 -27.29 -1.08
C LEU A 219 -17.47 -28.49 -2.03
N TRP A 220 -16.86 -28.34 -3.20
CA TRP A 220 -16.74 -29.45 -4.16
C TRP A 220 -15.81 -30.55 -3.65
N THR A 221 -14.71 -30.19 -2.99
CA THR A 221 -13.81 -31.20 -2.39
C THR A 221 -14.51 -31.96 -1.27
N PHE A 222 -15.23 -31.27 -0.37
CA PHE A 222 -16.05 -31.90 0.66
C PHE A 222 -17.10 -32.82 0.05
N LEU A 223 -17.87 -32.36 -0.93
CA LEU A 223 -18.92 -33.15 -1.59
C LEU A 223 -18.34 -34.39 -2.27
N LEU A 224 -17.21 -34.27 -2.97
CA LEU A 224 -16.55 -35.41 -3.61
C LEU A 224 -16.07 -36.43 -2.56
N VAL A 225 -15.44 -35.96 -1.48
CA VAL A 225 -14.99 -36.83 -0.37
C VAL A 225 -16.18 -37.51 0.30
N SER A 226 -17.29 -36.81 0.53
CA SER A 226 -18.51 -37.39 1.10
C SER A 226 -19.15 -38.42 0.16
N VAL A 227 -19.20 -38.16 -1.13
CA VAL A 227 -19.74 -39.10 -2.14
C VAL A 227 -18.84 -40.33 -2.26
N VAL A 228 -17.53 -40.15 -2.40
CA VAL A 228 -16.56 -41.26 -2.48
C VAL A 228 -16.55 -42.07 -1.18
N GLY A 229 -16.60 -41.41 -0.02
CA GLY A 229 -16.70 -42.06 1.28
C GLY A 229 -17.99 -42.86 1.43
N SER A 230 -19.12 -42.30 1.00
CA SER A 230 -20.41 -43.01 1.00
C SER A 230 -20.35 -44.24 0.09
N LEU A 231 -19.91 -44.08 -1.16
CA LEU A 231 -19.75 -45.19 -2.10
C LEU A 231 -18.81 -46.27 -1.54
N GLY A 232 -17.69 -45.87 -0.93
CA GLY A 232 -16.74 -46.78 -0.29
C GLY A 232 -17.36 -47.62 0.83
N LEU A 233 -18.29 -47.05 1.62
CA LEU A 233 -19.03 -47.80 2.64
C LEU A 233 -20.05 -48.77 2.04
N PHE A 234 -20.67 -48.43 0.91
CA PHE A 234 -21.67 -49.30 0.28
C PHE A 234 -21.08 -50.45 -0.54
N VAL A 235 -19.84 -50.34 -1.03
CA VAL A 235 -19.18 -51.39 -1.85
C VAL A 235 -19.13 -52.77 -1.16
N PRO A 236 -18.65 -52.91 0.10
CA PRO A 236 -18.62 -54.21 0.78
C PRO A 236 -20.01 -54.78 1.03
N VAL A 237 -20.99 -53.92 1.30
CA VAL A 237 -22.38 -54.30 1.55
C VAL A 237 -23.01 -54.87 0.28
N ILE A 238 -22.83 -54.18 -0.85
CA ILE A 238 -23.31 -54.63 -2.16
C ILE A 238 -22.64 -55.95 -2.54
N TYR A 239 -21.32 -56.07 -2.35
CA TYR A 239 -20.59 -57.29 -2.65
C TYR A 239 -21.09 -58.48 -1.82
N LYS A 240 -21.36 -58.27 -0.53
CA LYS A 240 -21.94 -59.29 0.36
C LYS A 240 -23.37 -59.68 -0.05
N TRP A 241 -24.21 -58.71 -0.41
CA TRP A 241 -25.57 -58.96 -0.90
C TRP A 241 -25.56 -59.74 -2.22
N ALA A 242 -24.74 -59.33 -3.18
CA ALA A 242 -24.59 -60.01 -4.46
C ALA A 242 -24.16 -61.47 -4.28
N ASN A 243 -23.16 -61.73 -3.42
CA ASN A 243 -22.72 -63.10 -3.13
C ASN A 243 -23.77 -63.95 -2.40
N ILE A 244 -24.75 -63.35 -1.70
CA ILE A 244 -25.85 -64.07 -1.06
C ILE A 244 -26.99 -64.35 -2.05
N THR A 245 -27.34 -63.40 -2.92
CA THR A 245 -28.49 -63.53 -3.84
C THR A 245 -28.18 -64.35 -5.09
N ILE A 246 -26.96 -64.28 -5.63
CA ILE A 246 -26.54 -65.03 -6.83
C ILE A 246 -26.65 -66.56 -6.64
N PRO A 247 -26.21 -67.19 -5.54
CA PRO A 247 -26.39 -68.64 -5.35
C PRO A 247 -27.85 -69.05 -5.13
N VAL A 248 -28.73 -68.15 -4.67
CA VAL A 248 -30.17 -68.44 -4.47
C VAL A 248 -30.93 -68.48 -5.80
N GLN A 249 -30.57 -67.66 -6.78
CA GLN A 249 -31.19 -67.70 -8.12
C GLN A 249 -30.71 -68.91 -8.94
N ILE A 250 -29.45 -69.31 -8.80
CA ILE A 250 -28.91 -70.52 -9.47
C ILE A 250 -29.58 -71.79 -8.93
N GLY A 251 -29.90 -71.84 -7.62
CA GLY A 251 -30.64 -72.96 -7.02
C GLY A 251 -32.11 -73.06 -7.44
N ASN A 252 -32.77 -71.94 -7.79
CA ASN A 252 -34.16 -71.93 -8.26
C ASN A 252 -34.30 -72.05 -9.79
N ALA A 253 -33.23 -71.83 -10.56
CA ALA A 253 -33.21 -72.04 -12.01
C ALA A 253 -32.85 -73.48 -12.42
N ILE A 254 -32.37 -74.32 -11.49
CA ILE A 254 -31.96 -75.72 -11.71
C ILE A 254 -33.02 -76.71 -11.16
N LYS A 255 -34.25 -76.24 -10.86
CA LYS A 255 -35.35 -77.10 -10.39
C LYS A 255 -36.54 -77.06 -11.33
#